data_AF-A0A7Y9USH0-F1
#
_entry.id   AF-A0A7Y9USH0-F1
#
_cell.length_a   1.000
_cell.length_b   1.000
_cell.length_c   1.000
_cell.angle_alpha   90.00
_cell.angle_beta   90.00
_cell.angle_gamma   90.00
#
_symmetry.space_group_name_H-M   'P 1'
#
loop_
_entity.id
_entity.type
_entity.pdbx_description
1 polymer ?
#
loop_
_entity_poly.entity_id
_entity_poly.type
_entity_poly.pdbx_seq_one_letter_code
_entity_poly.pdbx_strand_id
1 'polypeptide(L)'
;MRVDDRAGRPTTPLLARPVRAWARAARALGTTAVAGVAALAVAGSSPAAAPTSAGTAPAVGAAATVVNTTAPAPTLAAVASATGRTYYVAPTGSDSNPGTSAAAPLRSLAAASALALRPGDRLLLRRGGAWTGDLRVDDAGTALAPVTVSSYGRGPLPRVQGCLRLAADHQVLHQVHVDGCTWSAVQVAGDHALVYNVEATGSFAGIEVEPETTGARLLRNWVRDNDRMAPGTTGSDDDYGAHGILVRGDQAEVAWNHISGHLADSPDYGTDGAALEVYGAVGTRIHHNVAVDNRAFLELGHSRTRDTRVSYNVSRTSVPLAEFVITRGADPTHGGVLGTVVAHNTAKHSGAGSQAFWCAPGCAPDVLALEANVFDITGRIGWADGPLGGRDNLYWGSGVEHTLLPGDLVADPRFASPATGDLHLSAGSPAVDSAGALLAARASSPTDRVDADGRRLPRDGDGDRVAVLDRGAFER
;
A
#
# COMPACT_ATOMS: atom_id res chain seq x y z
N MET A 1 -41.77 15.03 -17.35
CA MET A 1 -41.25 16.33 -17.85
C MET A 1 -39.85 16.46 -17.26
N ARG A 2 -38.82 16.42 -18.12
CA ARG A 2 -37.39 16.35 -17.76
C ARG A 2 -36.86 17.73 -17.36
N VAL A 3 -35.96 17.77 -16.39
CA VAL A 3 -34.95 18.82 -16.13
C VAL A 3 -33.73 18.05 -15.59
N ASP A 4 -32.76 17.72 -16.44
CA ASP A 4 -31.50 18.45 -16.73
C ASP A 4 -30.45 18.35 -15.60
N ASP A 5 -29.58 17.34 -15.71
CA ASP A 5 -28.27 17.30 -15.07
C ASP A 5 -27.19 17.34 -16.17
N ARG A 6 -26.52 18.49 -16.28
CA ARG A 6 -25.25 18.65 -17.02
C ARG A 6 -24.15 18.86 -15.99
N ALA A 7 -23.28 17.86 -15.85
CA ALA A 7 -21.92 18.05 -15.36
C ALA A 7 -20.98 17.32 -16.34
N GLY A 8 -19.94 18.05 -16.75
CA GLY A 8 -19.19 17.84 -17.99
C GLY A 8 -18.28 16.62 -18.01
N ARG A 9 -18.24 15.99 -19.19
CA ARG A 9 -17.17 15.10 -19.64
C ARG A 9 -16.02 15.97 -20.19
N PRO A 10 -14.76 15.73 -19.82
CA PRO A 10 -13.65 16.15 -20.67
C PRO A 10 -13.45 15.09 -21.75
N THR A 11 -13.80 15.43 -22.98
CA THR A 11 -13.35 14.74 -24.19
C THR A 11 -12.15 15.49 -24.77
N THR A 12 -11.01 14.84 -24.97
CA THR A 12 -10.12 15.16 -26.09
C THR A 12 -9.18 13.98 -26.40
N PRO A 13 -8.92 13.65 -27.68
CA PRO A 13 -8.35 12.37 -28.11
C PRO A 13 -6.83 12.46 -28.31
N LEU A 14 -6.11 11.35 -28.14
CA LEU A 14 -4.71 11.23 -28.55
C LEU A 14 -4.46 9.99 -29.41
N LEU A 15 -3.49 10.17 -30.30
CA LEU A 15 -3.24 9.41 -31.52
C LEU A 15 -2.53 8.08 -31.27
N ALA A 16 -3.01 7.05 -31.96
CA ALA A 16 -2.42 5.73 -32.08
C ALA A 16 -0.93 5.74 -32.46
N ARG A 17 -0.12 4.89 -31.81
CA ARG A 17 1.15 4.38 -32.37
C ARG A 17 1.36 2.88 -32.07
N PRO A 18 2.09 2.16 -32.94
CA PRO A 18 1.89 0.74 -33.14
C PRO A 18 2.83 -0.15 -32.31
N VAL A 19 2.25 -1.22 -31.80
CA VAL A 19 2.88 -2.45 -31.34
C VAL A 19 3.75 -3.04 -32.47
N ARG A 20 5.08 -2.88 -32.41
CA ARG A 20 6.10 -3.70 -33.12
C ARG A 20 7.51 -3.16 -32.83
N ALA A 21 8.12 -3.59 -31.73
CA ALA A 21 9.58 -3.49 -31.54
C ALA A 21 10.11 -4.53 -30.55
N TRP A 22 9.81 -5.81 -30.76
CA TRP A 22 10.51 -6.92 -30.10
C TRP A 22 10.96 -7.95 -31.14
N ALA A 23 12.01 -7.59 -31.87
CA ALA A 23 12.93 -8.52 -32.52
C ALA A 23 14.08 -7.73 -33.14
N ARG A 24 15.31 -8.04 -32.70
CA ARG A 24 16.65 -7.66 -33.22
C ARG A 24 17.43 -6.67 -32.33
N ALA A 25 18.23 -7.24 -31.42
CA ALA A 25 19.55 -6.71 -31.09
C ALA A 25 20.44 -7.88 -30.64
N ALA A 26 20.90 -8.67 -31.60
CA ALA A 26 22.02 -9.59 -31.43
C ALA A 26 22.97 -9.36 -32.61
N ARG A 27 24.27 -9.17 -32.29
CA ARG A 27 25.42 -8.83 -33.16
C ARG A 27 25.50 -7.34 -33.49
N ALA A 28 26.63 -6.63 -33.40
CA ALA A 28 28.04 -7.03 -33.39
C ALA A 28 28.92 -5.90 -32.80
N LEU A 29 30.23 -6.22 -32.69
CA LEU A 29 31.38 -5.35 -32.42
C LEU A 29 31.69 -5.20 -30.93
N GLY A 30 32.89 -5.47 -30.42
CA GLY A 30 34.19 -5.64 -31.07
C GLY A 30 35.23 -5.10 -30.09
N THR A 31 36.16 -5.97 -29.70
CA THR A 31 37.29 -5.74 -28.80
C THR A 31 38.14 -4.52 -29.17
N THR A 32 38.57 -3.75 -28.16
CA THR A 32 39.99 -3.33 -27.99
C THR A 32 40.24 -2.83 -26.56
N ALA A 33 41.29 -3.39 -25.96
CA ALA A 33 41.91 -2.91 -24.73
C ALA A 33 43.01 -1.89 -25.06
N VAL A 34 43.21 -0.87 -24.22
CA VAL A 34 44.49 -0.17 -24.06
C VAL A 34 44.65 0.24 -22.59
N ALA A 35 45.80 -0.15 -22.03
CA ALA A 35 46.31 0.23 -20.73
C ALA A 35 46.99 1.62 -20.77
N GLY A 36 47.01 2.34 -19.65
CA GLY A 36 47.77 3.59 -19.52
C GLY A 36 47.81 4.11 -18.09
N VAL A 37 48.92 3.78 -17.42
CA VAL A 37 49.32 4.23 -16.08
C VAL A 37 49.84 5.67 -16.14
N ALA A 38 49.53 6.52 -15.14
CA ALA A 38 50.47 7.48 -14.55
C ALA A 38 49.91 8.10 -13.27
N ALA A 39 50.61 7.86 -12.16
CA ALA A 39 50.50 8.60 -10.91
C ALA A 39 51.26 9.94 -11.02
N LEU A 40 50.84 10.95 -10.25
CA LEU A 40 51.77 11.81 -9.51
C LEU A 40 51.08 12.53 -8.33
N ALA A 41 51.61 12.21 -7.15
CA ALA A 41 51.77 12.98 -5.91
C ALA A 41 52.02 14.51 -6.12
N VAL A 42 51.88 15.48 -5.20
CA VAL A 42 51.72 15.54 -3.72
C VAL A 42 51.48 17.02 -3.31
N ALA A 43 51.08 17.23 -2.05
CA ALA A 43 51.19 18.44 -1.19
C ALA A 43 50.10 19.52 -1.33
N GLY A 44 49.58 20.10 -0.24
CA GLY A 44 49.93 19.98 1.17
C GLY A 44 49.11 20.88 2.09
N SER A 45 49.41 20.75 3.39
CA SER A 45 49.17 21.65 4.53
C SER A 45 47.74 21.91 5.05
N SER A 46 47.52 21.39 6.27
CA SER A 46 46.52 21.71 7.31
C SER A 46 46.71 23.11 7.94
N PRO A 47 46.14 23.44 9.14
CA PRO A 47 44.72 23.55 9.54
C PRO A 47 44.43 24.90 10.28
N ALA A 48 43.16 25.23 10.55
CA ALA A 48 42.64 26.12 11.64
C ALA A 48 41.20 26.53 11.30
N ALA A 49 40.24 26.78 12.19
CA ALA A 49 40.14 26.77 13.65
C ALA A 49 38.63 26.74 14.00
N ALA A 50 38.30 26.22 15.18
CA ALA A 50 36.99 26.39 15.82
C ALA A 50 36.81 27.82 16.34
N PRO A 51 35.56 28.25 16.60
CA PRO A 51 35.30 29.15 17.70
C PRO A 51 34.35 28.51 18.72
N THR A 52 34.87 28.36 19.94
CA THR A 52 34.10 28.36 21.18
C THR A 52 33.61 29.78 21.48
N SER A 53 32.35 29.96 21.85
CA SER A 53 31.91 31.12 22.62
C SER A 53 30.93 30.71 23.71
N ALA A 54 31.44 30.79 24.94
CA ALA A 54 30.64 30.89 26.15
C ALA A 54 30.03 32.30 26.21
N GLY A 55 28.73 32.37 26.51
CA GLY A 55 27.98 33.62 26.67
C GLY A 55 27.09 33.54 27.91
N THR A 56 27.55 34.20 28.96
CA THR A 56 26.92 34.49 30.25
C THR A 56 25.46 34.97 30.17
N ALA A 57 24.59 34.39 31.00
CA ALA A 57 23.24 34.87 31.27
C ALA A 57 23.24 36.06 32.25
N PRO A 58 22.44 37.12 32.05
CA PRO A 58 22.16 38.10 33.09
C PRO A 58 20.94 37.66 33.92
N ALA A 59 21.12 37.60 35.24
CA ALA A 59 20.03 37.47 36.19
C ALA A 59 19.36 38.84 36.36
N VAL A 60 18.06 38.93 36.07
CA VAL A 60 17.23 40.09 36.41
C VAL A 60 16.16 39.60 37.38
N GLY A 61 16.32 39.93 38.66
CA GLY A 61 15.34 39.68 39.69
C GLY A 61 14.21 40.70 39.60
N ALA A 62 13.00 40.23 39.28
CA ALA A 62 11.77 40.97 39.50
C ALA A 62 10.89 40.14 40.43
N ALA A 63 10.64 40.68 41.63
CA ALA A 63 9.73 40.09 42.61
C ALA A 63 8.30 40.16 42.07
N ALA A 64 7.72 39.01 41.72
CA ALA A 64 6.31 38.89 41.38
C ALA A 64 5.49 38.72 42.67
N THR A 65 4.61 39.68 42.92
CA THR A 65 3.60 39.63 43.97
C THR A 65 2.63 38.48 43.69
N VAL A 66 2.61 37.45 44.54
CA VAL A 66 1.67 36.33 44.42
C VAL A 66 0.29 36.80 44.86
N VAL A 67 -0.60 37.08 43.91
CA VAL A 67 -2.03 37.26 44.18
C VAL A 67 -2.65 35.86 44.23
N ASN A 68 -3.06 35.42 45.42
CA ASN A 68 -3.67 34.12 45.62
C ASN A 68 -5.15 34.16 45.20
N THR A 69 -5.43 34.12 43.90
CA THR A 69 -6.79 33.91 43.40
C THR A 69 -7.08 32.42 43.37
N THR A 70 -7.89 31.94 44.30
CA THR A 70 -8.46 30.58 44.24
C THR A 70 -9.46 30.52 43.08
N ALA A 71 -8.96 30.21 41.88
CA ALA A 71 -9.81 29.80 40.77
C ALA A 71 -10.41 28.41 41.11
N PRO A 72 -11.71 28.18 40.93
CA PRO A 72 -12.28 26.86 41.11
C PRO A 72 -11.60 25.88 40.15
N ALA A 73 -11.20 24.72 40.66
CA ALA A 73 -10.64 23.66 39.83
C ALA A 73 -11.60 23.36 38.67
N PRO A 74 -11.11 23.20 37.42
CA PRO A 74 -11.98 22.78 36.34
C PRO A 74 -12.57 21.43 36.73
N THR A 75 -13.89 21.40 36.96
CA THR A 75 -14.62 20.15 37.03
C THR A 75 -14.40 19.44 35.71
N LEU A 76 -13.65 18.34 35.71
CA LEU A 76 -13.68 17.37 34.62
C LEU A 76 -15.13 16.92 34.50
N ALA A 77 -15.86 17.51 33.55
CA ALA A 77 -17.09 16.91 33.09
C ALA A 77 -16.71 15.51 32.61
N ALA A 78 -17.20 14.50 33.32
CA ALA A 78 -17.13 13.14 32.85
C ALA A 78 -17.76 13.13 31.46
N VAL A 79 -16.95 12.92 30.43
CA VAL A 79 -17.45 12.71 29.08
C VAL A 79 -18.27 11.43 29.19
N ALA A 80 -19.59 11.55 29.29
CA ALA A 80 -20.46 10.40 29.27
C ALA A 80 -20.12 9.65 27.98
N SER A 81 -19.58 8.43 28.12
CA SER A 81 -19.47 7.52 26.98
C SER A 81 -20.91 7.29 26.53
N ALA A 82 -21.33 8.02 25.50
CA ALA A 82 -22.61 7.77 24.88
C ALA A 82 -22.51 6.35 24.32
N THR A 83 -23.18 5.40 24.99
CA THR A 83 -23.30 4.05 24.46
C THR A 83 -24.12 4.16 23.18
N GLY A 84 -23.44 4.14 22.03
CA GLY A 84 -24.13 4.20 20.75
C GLY A 84 -25.12 3.05 20.59
N ARG A 85 -26.17 3.31 19.81
CA ARG A 85 -27.26 2.38 19.56
C ARG A 85 -26.82 1.30 18.58
N THR A 86 -27.30 0.08 18.80
CA THR A 86 -27.03 -1.04 17.89
C THR A 86 -28.28 -1.34 17.07
N TYR A 87 -28.11 -1.39 15.75
CA TYR A 87 -29.10 -1.80 14.77
C TYR A 87 -28.71 -3.17 14.19
N TYR A 88 -29.70 -4.02 13.96
CA TYR A 88 -29.54 -5.39 13.53
C TYR A 88 -30.28 -5.59 12.20
N VAL A 89 -29.62 -6.24 11.25
CA VAL A 89 -30.19 -6.60 9.93
C VAL A 89 -30.12 -8.11 9.76
N ALA A 90 -31.21 -8.75 9.35
CA ALA A 90 -31.25 -10.17 9.04
C ALA A 90 -32.19 -10.44 7.84
N PRO A 91 -31.89 -11.43 6.97
CA PRO A 91 -32.81 -11.77 5.88
C PRO A 91 -34.21 -12.20 6.36
N THR A 92 -34.30 -12.71 7.59
CA THR A 92 -35.55 -13.10 8.27
C THR A 92 -36.25 -11.95 9.00
N GLY A 93 -35.74 -10.72 8.91
CA GLY A 93 -36.29 -9.54 9.58
C GLY A 93 -37.51 -8.95 8.89
N SER A 94 -37.90 -7.75 9.32
CA SER A 94 -38.91 -6.90 8.67
C SER A 94 -38.45 -5.45 8.69
N ASP A 95 -38.65 -4.71 7.61
CA ASP A 95 -38.31 -3.27 7.54
C ASP A 95 -39.28 -2.39 8.34
N SER A 96 -40.39 -2.97 8.84
CA SER A 96 -41.26 -2.34 9.83
C SER A 96 -40.74 -2.47 11.27
N ASN A 97 -39.71 -3.29 11.50
CA ASN A 97 -39.11 -3.41 12.82
C ASN A 97 -38.25 -2.18 13.14
N PRO A 98 -38.10 -1.82 14.42
CA PRO A 98 -37.19 -0.74 14.82
C PRO A 98 -35.70 -1.09 14.57
N GLY A 99 -35.38 -2.36 14.33
CA GLY A 99 -34.02 -2.82 14.09
C GLY A 99 -33.14 -2.86 15.33
N THR A 100 -33.61 -2.45 16.51
CA THR A 100 -32.73 -2.20 17.67
C THR A 100 -32.66 -3.35 18.67
N SER A 101 -33.05 -4.54 18.22
CA SER A 101 -32.88 -5.81 18.92
C SER A 101 -32.66 -6.90 17.89
N ALA A 102 -31.78 -7.86 18.20
CA ALA A 102 -31.54 -9.03 17.36
C ALA A 102 -32.79 -9.89 17.14
N ALA A 103 -33.81 -9.78 18.01
CA ALA A 103 -35.10 -10.47 17.86
C ALA A 103 -36.07 -9.76 16.90
N ALA A 104 -35.85 -8.47 16.62
CA ALA A 104 -36.64 -7.67 15.69
C ALA A 104 -35.72 -6.87 14.76
N PRO A 105 -34.92 -7.54 13.90
CA PRO A 105 -34.00 -6.88 13.00
C PRO A 105 -34.73 -6.27 11.79
N LEU A 106 -34.11 -5.26 11.16
CA LEU A 106 -34.44 -4.84 9.80
C LEU A 106 -34.20 -5.97 8.82
N ARG A 107 -34.83 -5.92 7.65
CA ARG A 107 -34.68 -6.96 6.62
C ARG A 107 -33.68 -6.56 5.54
N SER A 108 -33.81 -5.36 4.99
CA SER A 108 -33.13 -4.94 3.75
C SER A 108 -31.95 -4.00 4.00
N LEU A 109 -31.02 -3.97 3.04
CA LEU A 109 -29.94 -2.98 3.02
C LEU A 109 -30.48 -1.57 2.77
N ALA A 110 -31.56 -1.41 2.00
CA ALA A 110 -32.20 -0.11 1.79
C ALA A 110 -32.70 0.49 3.11
N ALA A 111 -33.36 -0.30 3.96
CA ALA A 111 -33.77 0.16 5.29
C ALA A 111 -32.57 0.44 6.20
N ALA A 112 -31.50 -0.35 6.09
CA ALA A 112 -30.26 -0.12 6.84
C ALA A 112 -29.54 1.18 6.43
N SER A 113 -29.43 1.46 5.13
CA SER A 113 -28.85 2.69 4.58
C SER A 113 -29.69 3.94 4.90
N ALA A 114 -30.98 3.78 5.21
CA ALA A 114 -31.87 4.89 5.58
C ALA A 114 -31.85 5.22 7.09
N LEU A 115 -31.07 4.51 7.90
CA LEU A 115 -30.89 4.81 9.30
C LEU A 115 -30.14 6.14 9.46
N ALA A 116 -30.58 6.96 10.43
CA ALA A 116 -29.80 8.12 10.89
C ALA A 116 -28.91 7.69 12.05
N LEU A 117 -27.68 7.26 11.72
CA LEU A 117 -26.70 6.82 12.72
C LEU A 117 -26.04 8.03 13.39
N ARG A 118 -25.56 7.83 14.62
CA ARG A 118 -24.84 8.83 15.40
C ARG A 118 -23.46 8.29 15.80
N PRO A 119 -22.51 9.17 16.19
CA PRO A 119 -21.22 8.72 16.71
C PRO A 119 -21.37 7.64 17.78
N GLY A 120 -20.71 6.49 17.57
CA GLY A 120 -20.74 5.31 18.43
C GLY A 120 -21.79 4.26 18.05
N ASP A 121 -22.73 4.57 17.15
CA ASP A 121 -23.75 3.63 16.70
C ASP A 121 -23.14 2.47 15.90
N ARG A 122 -23.84 1.33 15.90
CA ARG A 122 -23.43 0.10 15.23
C ARG A 122 -24.53 -0.43 14.34
N LEU A 123 -24.19 -0.78 13.10
CA LEU A 123 -25.04 -1.50 12.16
C LEU A 123 -24.49 -2.93 11.98
N LEU A 124 -25.24 -3.93 12.45
CA LEU A 124 -24.79 -5.32 12.49
C LEU A 124 -25.61 -6.21 11.55
N LEU A 125 -24.95 -6.84 10.58
CA LEU A 125 -25.54 -7.79 9.64
C LEU A 125 -25.45 -9.22 10.19
N ARG A 126 -26.53 -10.00 10.08
CA ARG A 126 -26.57 -11.38 10.57
C ARG A 126 -25.60 -12.27 9.79
N ARG A 127 -24.68 -12.94 10.48
CA ARG A 127 -23.81 -13.97 9.89
C ARG A 127 -24.63 -15.08 9.22
N GLY A 128 -24.14 -15.54 8.07
CA GLY A 128 -24.87 -16.44 7.18
C GLY A 128 -26.01 -15.77 6.37
N GLY A 129 -26.25 -14.47 6.55
CA GLY A 129 -27.18 -13.72 5.72
C GLY A 129 -26.56 -13.29 4.39
N ALA A 130 -27.38 -13.16 3.37
CA ALA A 130 -27.01 -12.63 2.07
C ALA A 130 -28.04 -11.59 1.63
N TRP A 131 -27.55 -10.51 1.04
CA TRP A 131 -28.36 -9.40 0.53
C TRP A 131 -27.90 -9.01 -0.86
N THR A 132 -28.85 -8.61 -1.70
CA THR A 132 -28.58 -7.95 -2.99
C THR A 132 -28.88 -6.47 -2.87
N GLY A 133 -28.03 -5.65 -3.47
CA GLY A 133 -28.13 -4.19 -3.47
C GLY A 133 -27.03 -3.53 -2.63
N ASP A 134 -27.02 -2.21 -2.67
CA ASP A 134 -25.94 -1.43 -2.07
C ASP A 134 -26.21 -1.12 -0.60
N LEU A 135 -25.13 -1.05 0.17
CA LEU A 135 -25.12 -0.56 1.54
C LEU A 135 -24.32 0.74 1.61
N ARG A 136 -24.96 1.82 2.06
CA ARG A 136 -24.33 3.13 2.19
C ARG A 136 -24.43 3.61 3.63
N VAL A 137 -23.33 4.16 4.14
CA VAL A 137 -23.25 4.75 5.49
C VAL A 137 -22.88 6.21 5.34
N ASP A 138 -23.85 7.08 5.54
CA ASP A 138 -23.71 8.54 5.31
C ASP A 138 -23.38 9.33 6.57
N ASP A 139 -23.51 8.71 7.75
CA ASP A 139 -23.34 9.41 9.02
C ASP A 139 -21.91 9.30 9.54
N ALA A 140 -21.34 10.44 9.93
CA ALA A 140 -19.99 10.51 10.49
C ALA A 140 -19.94 9.96 11.92
N GLY A 141 -18.84 9.28 12.22
CA GLY A 141 -18.40 9.00 13.58
C GLY A 141 -17.50 10.11 14.14
N THR A 142 -16.83 9.79 15.24
CA THR A 142 -15.70 10.57 15.75
C THR A 142 -14.56 9.62 16.09
N ALA A 143 -13.34 10.14 16.26
CA ALA A 143 -12.20 9.33 16.67
C ALA A 143 -12.45 8.50 17.95
N LEU A 144 -13.25 9.02 18.89
CA LEU A 144 -13.58 8.33 20.15
C LEU A 144 -14.86 7.48 20.08
N ALA A 145 -15.71 7.73 19.09
CA ALA A 145 -16.99 7.06 18.90
C ALA A 145 -17.28 6.91 17.40
N PRO A 146 -16.63 5.95 16.72
CA PRO A 146 -16.86 5.71 15.30
C PRO A 146 -18.26 5.14 15.04
N VAL A 147 -18.80 5.35 13.84
CA VAL A 147 -19.94 4.59 13.34
C VAL A 147 -19.41 3.25 12.81
N THR A 148 -19.95 2.13 13.29
CA THR A 148 -19.41 0.80 12.97
C THR A 148 -20.40 -0.04 12.16
N VAL A 149 -19.97 -0.55 11.02
CA VAL A 149 -20.65 -1.64 10.29
C VAL A 149 -19.93 -2.95 10.56
N SER A 150 -20.67 -3.96 11.04
CA SER A 150 -20.10 -5.28 11.27
C SER A 150 -21.13 -6.40 11.19
N SER A 151 -20.82 -7.55 11.78
CA SER A 151 -21.64 -8.75 11.82
C SER A 151 -22.04 -9.15 13.24
N TYR A 152 -23.12 -9.93 13.35
CA TYR A 152 -23.50 -10.58 14.60
C TYR A 152 -23.99 -12.02 14.38
N GLY A 153 -23.97 -12.83 15.44
CA GLY A 153 -24.37 -14.24 15.37
C GLY A 153 -23.20 -15.16 15.00
N ARG A 154 -23.51 -16.30 14.39
CA ARG A 154 -22.55 -17.36 14.05
C ARG A 154 -22.71 -17.76 12.58
N GLY A 155 -21.69 -18.41 12.02
CA GLY A 155 -21.68 -18.88 10.63
C GLY A 155 -20.69 -18.09 9.75
N PRO A 156 -20.82 -18.18 8.41
CA PRO A 156 -20.03 -17.38 7.47
C PRO A 156 -20.21 -15.87 7.63
N LEU A 157 -19.34 -15.07 7.00
CA LEU A 157 -19.52 -13.62 6.94
C LEU A 157 -20.87 -13.28 6.28
N PRO A 158 -21.58 -12.23 6.72
CA PRO A 158 -22.70 -11.69 5.94
C PRO A 158 -22.20 -11.24 4.57
N ARG A 159 -22.94 -11.59 3.51
CA ARG A 159 -22.59 -11.25 2.12
C ARG A 159 -23.45 -10.11 1.59
N VAL A 160 -22.80 -9.02 1.17
CA VAL A 160 -23.41 -7.91 0.43
C VAL A 160 -23.06 -8.09 -1.04
N GLN A 161 -24.05 -8.47 -1.84
CA GLN A 161 -23.92 -8.56 -3.30
C GLN A 161 -24.36 -7.24 -3.93
N GLY A 162 -23.40 -6.32 -4.05
CA GLY A 162 -23.56 -4.92 -4.41
C GLY A 162 -22.34 -4.13 -3.94
N CYS A 163 -22.45 -2.80 -3.90
CA CYS A 163 -21.39 -1.93 -3.42
C CYS A 163 -21.61 -1.57 -1.94
N LEU A 164 -20.54 -1.52 -1.15
CA LEU A 164 -20.56 -1.00 0.22
C LEU A 164 -19.76 0.30 0.28
N ARG A 165 -20.40 1.41 0.64
CA ARG A 165 -19.77 2.73 0.70
C ARG A 165 -19.78 3.32 2.10
N LEU A 166 -18.57 3.61 2.59
CA LEU A 166 -18.31 4.41 3.79
C LEU A 166 -18.16 5.88 3.36
N ALA A 167 -19.22 6.66 3.50
CA ALA A 167 -19.31 7.99 2.89
C ALA A 167 -18.95 9.16 3.81
N ALA A 168 -18.64 8.91 5.09
CA ALA A 168 -18.35 9.95 6.06
C ALA A 168 -17.26 9.54 7.06
N ASP A 169 -16.77 10.52 7.82
CA ASP A 169 -15.55 10.38 8.63
C ASP A 169 -15.69 9.37 9.77
N HIS A 170 -14.56 8.78 10.17
CA HIS A 170 -14.45 7.90 11.33
C HIS A 170 -15.47 6.75 11.31
N GLN A 171 -15.62 6.13 10.14
CA GLN A 171 -16.42 4.92 9.97
C GLN A 171 -15.53 3.67 10.07
N VAL A 172 -16.07 2.60 10.63
CA VAL A 172 -15.37 1.32 10.79
C VAL A 172 -16.17 0.24 10.08
N LEU A 173 -15.53 -0.53 9.21
CA LEU A 173 -16.10 -1.71 8.57
C LEU A 173 -15.29 -2.95 8.93
N HIS A 174 -15.95 -3.98 9.45
CA HIS A 174 -15.30 -5.27 9.66
C HIS A 174 -16.23 -6.47 9.65
N GLN A 175 -15.69 -7.65 9.31
CA GLN A 175 -16.43 -8.91 9.29
C GLN A 175 -17.60 -8.94 8.31
N VAL A 176 -17.40 -8.45 7.09
CA VAL A 176 -18.39 -8.50 5.99
C VAL A 176 -17.69 -9.03 4.74
N HIS A 177 -18.40 -9.81 3.92
CA HIS A 177 -18.00 -10.14 2.56
C HIS A 177 -18.78 -9.24 1.59
N VAL A 178 -18.08 -8.53 0.72
CA VAL A 178 -18.68 -7.67 -0.30
C VAL A 178 -18.24 -8.13 -1.68
N ASP A 179 -19.20 -8.32 -2.58
CA ASP A 179 -18.93 -8.74 -3.95
C ASP A 179 -19.98 -8.26 -4.95
N GLY A 180 -19.70 -8.44 -6.23
CA GLY A 180 -20.66 -8.14 -7.30
C GLY A 180 -20.92 -6.66 -7.53
N CYS A 181 -20.18 -5.75 -6.89
CA CYS A 181 -20.13 -4.36 -7.32
C CYS A 181 -19.48 -4.26 -8.70
N THR A 182 -19.96 -3.36 -9.55
CA THR A 182 -19.34 -3.12 -10.86
C THR A 182 -17.96 -2.49 -10.67
N TRP A 183 -17.89 -1.40 -9.89
CA TRP A 183 -16.66 -0.62 -9.69
C TRP A 183 -15.79 -1.18 -8.55
N SER A 184 -16.01 -0.71 -7.32
CA SER A 184 -15.25 -1.14 -6.14
C SER A 184 -16.16 -1.77 -5.10
N ALA A 185 -15.82 -2.98 -4.62
CA ALA A 185 -16.63 -3.69 -3.64
C ALA A 185 -16.81 -2.86 -2.37
N VAL A 186 -15.71 -2.30 -1.85
CA VAL A 186 -15.71 -1.35 -0.73
C VAL A 186 -15.18 0.01 -1.17
N GLN A 187 -15.98 1.04 -0.97
CA GLN A 187 -15.65 2.43 -1.28
C GLN A 187 -15.47 3.23 0.02
N VAL A 188 -14.28 3.80 0.22
CA VAL A 188 -13.97 4.67 1.36
C VAL A 188 -13.87 6.10 0.86
N ALA A 189 -14.85 6.93 1.21
CA ALA A 189 -14.92 8.32 0.80
C ALA A 189 -14.81 9.33 1.97
N GLY A 190 -14.97 8.86 3.21
CA GLY A 190 -14.81 9.67 4.41
C GLY A 190 -13.43 9.49 5.06
N ASP A 191 -12.99 10.51 5.80
CA ASP A 191 -11.67 10.54 6.40
C ASP A 191 -11.54 9.57 7.58
N HIS A 192 -10.32 9.08 7.81
CA HIS A 192 -9.98 8.25 8.97
C HIS A 192 -10.84 7.00 9.13
N ALA A 193 -11.34 6.45 8.02
CA ALA A 193 -12.05 5.18 8.03
C ALA A 193 -11.11 4.01 8.34
N LEU A 194 -11.62 2.99 9.01
CA LEU A 194 -10.91 1.75 9.29
C LEU A 194 -11.66 0.57 8.68
N VAL A 195 -11.04 -0.09 7.70
CA VAL A 195 -11.56 -1.30 7.07
C VAL A 195 -10.66 -2.46 7.44
N TYR A 196 -11.20 -3.44 8.19
CA TYR A 196 -10.41 -4.60 8.59
C TYR A 196 -11.20 -5.90 8.64
N ASN A 197 -10.53 -7.03 8.40
CA ASN A 197 -11.19 -8.35 8.41
C ASN A 197 -12.42 -8.39 7.48
N VAL A 198 -12.30 -7.77 6.31
CA VAL A 198 -13.28 -7.78 5.24
C VAL A 198 -12.80 -8.69 4.12
N GLU A 199 -13.75 -9.33 3.45
CA GLU A 199 -13.51 -10.04 2.20
C GLU A 199 -14.10 -9.23 1.04
N ALA A 200 -13.29 -8.92 0.02
CA ALA A 200 -13.68 -8.11 -1.13
C ALA A 200 -13.30 -8.81 -2.44
N THR A 201 -14.31 -9.14 -3.27
CA THR A 201 -14.12 -10.02 -4.44
C THR A 201 -14.96 -9.63 -5.65
N GLY A 202 -14.53 -10.03 -6.85
CA GLY A 202 -15.33 -9.99 -8.07
C GLY A 202 -15.77 -8.60 -8.52
N SER A 203 -14.92 -7.59 -8.36
CA SER A 203 -15.15 -6.19 -8.77
C SER A 203 -13.99 -5.68 -9.65
N PHE A 204 -14.08 -4.46 -10.24
CA PHE A 204 -12.92 -3.84 -10.90
C PHE A 204 -11.83 -3.48 -9.89
N ALA A 205 -12.23 -3.00 -8.71
CA ALA A 205 -11.37 -2.84 -7.54
C ALA A 205 -11.97 -3.59 -6.34
N GLY A 206 -11.14 -4.23 -5.51
CA GLY A 206 -11.64 -4.84 -4.27
C GLY A 206 -12.01 -3.79 -3.23
N ILE A 207 -11.04 -2.96 -2.86
CA ILE A 207 -11.23 -1.85 -1.93
C ILE A 207 -10.65 -0.59 -2.56
N GLU A 208 -11.37 0.52 -2.44
CA GLU A 208 -10.91 1.82 -2.92
C GLU A 208 -10.89 2.84 -1.77
N VAL A 209 -9.80 3.60 -1.69
CA VAL A 209 -9.75 4.89 -1.00
C VAL A 209 -9.92 5.98 -2.05
N GLU A 210 -11.01 6.72 -1.96
CA GLU A 210 -11.38 7.73 -2.94
C GLU A 210 -10.50 8.98 -2.88
N PRO A 211 -10.47 9.79 -3.95
CA PRO A 211 -9.87 11.12 -3.90
C PRO A 211 -10.45 11.95 -2.76
N GLU A 212 -9.67 12.90 -2.26
CA GLU A 212 -10.05 13.82 -1.18
C GLU A 212 -10.24 13.17 0.21
N THR A 213 -10.17 11.84 0.31
CA THR A 213 -10.07 11.13 1.59
C THR A 213 -8.66 11.22 2.16
N THR A 214 -8.53 11.29 3.50
CA THR A 214 -7.25 11.13 4.19
C THR A 214 -7.28 10.13 5.35
N GLY A 215 -6.14 9.49 5.61
CA GLY A 215 -5.93 8.71 6.83
C GLY A 215 -6.71 7.39 6.90
N ALA A 216 -7.19 6.87 5.76
CA ALA A 216 -7.86 5.58 5.69
C ALA A 216 -6.89 4.43 6.05
N ARG A 217 -7.37 3.45 6.81
CA ARG A 217 -6.58 2.29 7.26
C ARG A 217 -7.23 1.01 6.79
N LEU A 218 -6.54 0.28 5.91
CA LEU A 218 -7.00 -0.98 5.32
C LEU A 218 -6.15 -2.13 5.85
N LEU A 219 -6.65 -2.83 6.87
CA LEU A 219 -5.86 -3.76 7.67
C LEU A 219 -6.41 -5.18 7.65
N ARG A 220 -5.59 -6.20 7.42
CA ARG A 220 -6.01 -7.61 7.63
C ARG A 220 -7.25 -8.01 6.83
N ASN A 221 -7.36 -7.52 5.60
CA ASN A 221 -8.43 -7.88 4.68
C ASN A 221 -8.00 -9.02 3.76
N TRP A 222 -8.98 -9.75 3.23
CA TRP A 222 -8.82 -10.71 2.15
C TRP A 222 -9.38 -10.10 0.89
N VAL A 223 -8.49 -9.66 0.01
CA VAL A 223 -8.86 -9.01 -1.24
C VAL A 223 -8.43 -9.94 -2.36
N ARG A 224 -9.38 -10.52 -3.08
CA ARG A 224 -9.05 -11.57 -4.04
C ARG A 224 -10.01 -11.60 -5.22
N ASP A 225 -9.50 -12.08 -6.35
CA ASP A 225 -10.30 -12.35 -7.54
C ASP A 225 -11.14 -11.12 -7.96
N ASN A 226 -10.53 -9.94 -7.83
CA ASN A 226 -11.01 -8.71 -8.47
C ASN A 226 -10.22 -8.61 -9.77
N ASP A 227 -10.78 -9.22 -10.81
CA ASP A 227 -10.12 -9.66 -12.05
C ASP A 227 -10.87 -9.16 -13.29
N ARG A 228 -11.57 -8.04 -13.15
CA ARG A 228 -12.36 -7.44 -14.23
C ARG A 228 -11.63 -6.22 -14.77
N MET A 229 -11.78 -5.95 -16.06
CA MET A 229 -11.19 -4.81 -16.77
C MET A 229 -12.28 -3.95 -17.40
N ALA A 230 -12.11 -2.62 -17.41
CA ALA A 230 -12.97 -1.67 -18.10
C ALA A 230 -12.13 -0.58 -18.79
N PRO A 231 -12.59 0.01 -19.90
CA PRO A 231 -13.78 -0.39 -20.65
C PRO A 231 -13.58 -1.69 -21.45
N GLY A 232 -12.35 -2.21 -21.57
CA GLY A 232 -12.04 -3.40 -22.34
C GLY A 232 -12.07 -3.12 -23.84
N THR A 233 -11.48 -1.99 -24.25
CA THR A 233 -11.51 -1.52 -25.65
C THR A 233 -10.12 -1.45 -26.25
N THR A 234 -10.01 -1.59 -27.57
CA THR A 234 -8.72 -1.48 -28.26
C THR A 234 -8.36 -0.04 -28.62
N GLY A 235 -7.16 0.37 -28.27
CA GLY A 235 -6.36 1.42 -28.91
C GLY A 235 -6.12 2.69 -28.08
N SER A 236 -6.97 3.02 -27.11
CA SER A 236 -6.94 4.33 -26.43
C SER A 236 -6.00 4.41 -25.22
N ASP A 237 -5.33 3.32 -24.84
CA ASP A 237 -4.64 3.18 -23.54
C ASP A 237 -5.58 3.59 -22.40
N ASP A 238 -6.82 3.06 -22.41
CA ASP A 238 -7.88 3.45 -21.48
C ASP A 238 -8.45 2.32 -20.65
N ASP A 239 -7.93 1.10 -20.82
CA ASP A 239 -8.23 -0.02 -19.95
C ASP A 239 -7.68 0.21 -18.51
N TYR A 240 -8.48 -0.15 -17.52
CA TYR A 240 -8.18 -0.11 -16.08
C TYR A 240 -8.98 -1.18 -15.34
N GLY A 241 -8.48 -1.61 -14.19
CA GLY A 241 -9.16 -2.57 -13.34
C GLY A 241 -8.27 -3.75 -13.00
N ALA A 242 -8.91 -4.80 -12.50
CA ALA A 242 -8.26 -5.90 -11.82
C ALA A 242 -7.37 -5.40 -10.67
N HIS A 243 -7.87 -4.43 -9.91
CA HIS A 243 -7.18 -3.88 -8.75
C HIS A 243 -7.60 -4.64 -7.49
N GLY A 244 -6.63 -5.07 -6.70
CA GLY A 244 -6.89 -5.49 -5.33
C GLY A 244 -7.33 -4.28 -4.52
N ILE A 245 -6.38 -3.39 -4.22
CA ILE A 245 -6.62 -2.17 -3.45
C ILE A 245 -6.19 -0.95 -4.27
N LEU A 246 -7.14 -0.05 -4.55
CA LEU A 246 -6.90 1.22 -5.24
C LEU A 246 -6.84 2.37 -4.23
N VAL A 247 -5.72 3.09 -4.17
CA VAL A 247 -5.51 4.20 -3.24
C VAL A 247 -5.37 5.52 -4.00
N ARG A 248 -6.38 6.39 -3.86
CA ARG A 248 -6.41 7.74 -4.45
C ARG A 248 -6.50 8.87 -3.42
N GLY A 249 -6.72 8.52 -2.15
CA GLY A 249 -6.71 9.43 -1.00
C GLY A 249 -5.37 9.44 -0.27
N ASP A 250 -5.09 10.55 0.44
CA ASP A 250 -3.80 10.81 1.07
C ASP A 250 -3.61 10.04 2.40
N GLN A 251 -2.36 9.78 2.78
CA GLN A 251 -1.99 9.22 4.08
C GLN A 251 -2.67 7.89 4.43
N ALA A 252 -3.03 7.10 3.42
CA ALA A 252 -3.60 5.78 3.63
C ALA A 252 -2.55 4.79 4.19
N GLU A 253 -2.97 3.93 5.11
CA GLU A 253 -2.19 2.79 5.61
C GLU A 253 -2.81 1.50 5.08
N VAL A 254 -2.06 0.74 4.28
CA VAL A 254 -2.49 -0.55 3.74
C VAL A 254 -1.58 -1.64 4.26
N ALA A 255 -2.05 -2.44 5.21
CA ALA A 255 -1.17 -3.36 5.92
C ALA A 255 -1.77 -4.69 6.38
N TRP A 256 -0.93 -5.73 6.46
CA TRP A 256 -1.32 -7.09 6.87
C TRP A 256 -2.45 -7.70 6.06
N ASN A 257 -2.70 -7.23 4.83
CA ASN A 257 -3.73 -7.79 3.96
C ASN A 257 -3.19 -9.03 3.22
N HIS A 258 -4.10 -9.93 2.89
CA HIS A 258 -3.89 -11.02 1.94
C HIS A 258 -4.52 -10.63 0.61
N ILE A 259 -3.70 -10.48 -0.43
CA ILE A 259 -4.11 -9.90 -1.71
C ILE A 259 -3.75 -10.85 -2.87
N SER A 260 -4.71 -11.33 -3.64
CA SER A 260 -4.42 -12.38 -4.64
C SER A 260 -5.33 -12.46 -5.86
N GLY A 261 -4.79 -12.93 -6.98
CA GLY A 261 -5.59 -13.24 -8.18
C GLY A 261 -6.04 -12.00 -8.96
N HIS A 262 -5.30 -10.90 -8.87
CA HIS A 262 -5.57 -9.66 -9.60
C HIS A 262 -4.82 -9.67 -10.93
N LEU A 263 -5.49 -10.18 -11.96
CA LEU A 263 -5.01 -10.32 -13.33
C LEU A 263 -6.23 -10.42 -14.26
N ALA A 264 -6.30 -9.60 -15.30
CA ALA A 264 -7.32 -9.66 -16.32
C ALA A 264 -6.75 -9.44 -17.71
N ASP A 265 -7.44 -9.94 -18.73
CA ASP A 265 -7.12 -9.62 -20.12
C ASP A 265 -7.43 -8.13 -20.38
N SER A 266 -6.51 -7.46 -21.08
CA SER A 266 -6.68 -6.08 -21.56
C SER A 266 -6.38 -6.03 -23.05
N PRO A 267 -7.32 -5.55 -23.89
CA PRO A 267 -7.02 -5.28 -25.28
C PRO A 267 -5.85 -4.30 -25.52
N ASP A 268 -5.62 -3.36 -24.62
CA ASP A 268 -4.53 -2.39 -24.72
C ASP A 268 -3.18 -2.96 -24.25
N TYR A 269 -3.18 -3.71 -23.15
CA TYR A 269 -1.95 -4.13 -22.45
C TYR A 269 -1.67 -5.64 -22.55
N GLY A 270 -2.54 -6.39 -23.21
CA GLY A 270 -2.54 -7.86 -23.23
C GLY A 270 -3.11 -8.43 -21.94
N THR A 271 -2.43 -8.18 -20.82
CA THR A 271 -2.91 -8.53 -19.47
C THR A 271 -2.48 -7.48 -18.47
N ASP A 272 -3.40 -7.10 -17.59
CA ASP A 272 -3.17 -6.06 -16.59
C ASP A 272 -3.79 -6.41 -15.22
N GLY A 273 -3.44 -5.66 -14.19
CA GLY A 273 -3.95 -5.80 -12.83
C GLY A 273 -2.85 -5.67 -11.77
N ALA A 274 -3.27 -5.35 -10.55
CA ALA A 274 -2.33 -5.10 -9.47
C ALA A 274 -2.90 -5.53 -8.11
N ALA A 275 -2.03 -6.01 -7.22
CA ALA A 275 -2.39 -6.19 -5.82
C ALA A 275 -2.74 -4.82 -5.19
N LEU A 276 -1.92 -3.81 -5.46
CA LEU A 276 -2.15 -2.43 -5.05
C LEU A 276 -1.87 -1.47 -6.20
N GLU A 277 -2.72 -0.46 -6.35
CA GLU A 277 -2.45 0.71 -7.19
C GLU A 277 -2.55 1.99 -6.34
N VAL A 278 -1.58 2.89 -6.51
CA VAL A 278 -1.59 4.22 -5.90
C VAL A 278 -1.63 5.26 -7.01
N TYR A 279 -2.75 5.98 -7.09
CA TYR A 279 -3.04 6.91 -8.17
C TYR A 279 -3.50 8.26 -7.64
N GLY A 280 -2.55 9.18 -7.47
CA GLY A 280 -2.76 10.56 -7.06
C GLY A 280 -2.66 10.81 -5.55
N ALA A 281 -2.33 9.80 -4.76
CA ALA A 281 -2.25 9.89 -3.30
C ALA A 281 -0.87 10.35 -2.78
N VAL A 282 -0.87 11.06 -1.65
CA VAL A 282 0.33 11.57 -0.97
C VAL A 282 0.57 10.82 0.34
N GLY A 283 1.77 10.31 0.56
CA GLY A 283 2.19 9.76 1.85
C GLY A 283 1.56 8.40 2.19
N THR A 284 1.23 7.59 1.18
CA THR A 284 0.69 6.25 1.37
C THR A 284 1.74 5.31 2.00
N ARG A 285 1.33 4.53 3.01
CA ARG A 285 2.16 3.51 3.65
C ARG A 285 1.61 2.12 3.33
N ILE A 286 2.43 1.28 2.70
CA ILE A 286 2.08 -0.07 2.27
C ILE A 286 3.04 -1.04 2.95
N HIS A 287 2.57 -1.82 3.92
CA HIS A 287 3.50 -2.69 4.63
C HIS A 287 2.92 -4.00 5.16
N HIS A 288 3.78 -5.02 5.29
CA HIS A 288 3.40 -6.31 5.87
C HIS A 288 2.27 -7.03 5.14
N ASN A 289 1.99 -6.69 3.88
CA ASN A 289 1.01 -7.40 3.07
C ASN A 289 1.61 -8.67 2.47
N VAL A 290 0.78 -9.68 2.28
CA VAL A 290 1.11 -10.88 1.52
C VAL A 290 0.34 -10.85 0.21
N ALA A 291 1.07 -10.75 -0.90
CA ALA A 291 0.52 -10.70 -2.24
C ALA A 291 0.87 -11.95 -3.04
N VAL A 292 -0.13 -12.64 -3.59
CA VAL A 292 0.03 -13.92 -4.29
C VAL A 292 -0.63 -13.93 -5.67
N ASP A 293 0.13 -14.32 -6.70
CA ASP A 293 -0.37 -14.55 -8.06
C ASP A 293 -1.16 -13.35 -8.64
N ASN A 294 -0.57 -12.16 -8.51
CA ASN A 294 -1.06 -10.93 -9.14
C ASN A 294 -0.17 -10.58 -10.35
N ARG A 295 -0.70 -9.80 -11.29
CA ARG A 295 0.03 -9.27 -12.45
C ARG A 295 1.08 -8.23 -12.03
N ALA A 296 0.74 -7.29 -11.15
CA ALA A 296 1.70 -6.45 -10.44
C ALA A 296 1.49 -6.57 -8.92
N PHE A 297 2.54 -6.36 -8.13
CA PHE A 297 2.35 -6.11 -6.69
C PHE A 297 1.93 -4.65 -6.46
N LEU A 298 2.67 -3.68 -7.01
CA LEU A 298 2.39 -2.27 -6.85
C LEU A 298 2.52 -1.50 -8.16
N GLU A 299 1.49 -0.74 -8.48
CA GLU A 299 1.51 0.26 -9.54
C GLU A 299 1.38 1.67 -8.97
N LEU A 300 2.17 2.59 -9.53
CA LEU A 300 2.20 3.99 -9.15
C LEU A 300 2.00 4.85 -10.40
N GLY A 301 1.04 5.76 -10.33
CA GLY A 301 0.73 6.71 -11.40
C GLY A 301 0.21 8.03 -10.87
N HIS A 302 -0.03 8.97 -11.78
CA HIS A 302 -0.50 10.35 -11.55
C HIS A 302 0.55 11.32 -10.96
N SER A 303 0.57 12.56 -11.46
CA SER A 303 1.55 13.60 -11.11
C SER A 303 1.51 14.10 -9.66
N ARG A 304 0.42 13.83 -8.95
CA ARG A 304 0.28 14.13 -7.52
C ARG A 304 0.93 13.09 -6.63
N THR A 305 1.15 11.87 -7.11
CA THR A 305 1.61 10.76 -6.28
C THR A 305 2.99 11.04 -5.74
N ARG A 306 3.11 11.06 -4.41
CA ARG A 306 4.39 11.30 -3.77
C ARG A 306 4.51 10.65 -2.40
N ASP A 307 5.75 10.41 -1.98
CA ASP A 307 6.13 9.95 -0.65
C ASP A 307 5.54 8.58 -0.27
N THR A 308 5.30 7.71 -1.25
CA THR A 308 4.84 6.34 -1.00
C THR A 308 5.95 5.51 -0.35
N ARG A 309 5.63 4.88 0.79
CA ARG A 309 6.54 4.00 1.55
C ARG A 309 6.06 2.56 1.49
N VAL A 310 6.91 1.67 1.01
CA VAL A 310 6.57 0.26 0.76
C VAL A 310 7.56 -0.62 1.53
N SER A 311 7.11 -1.31 2.58
CA SER A 311 8.04 -2.10 3.40
C SER A 311 7.52 -3.39 4.00
N TYR A 312 8.40 -4.37 4.19
CA TYR A 312 8.08 -5.67 4.81
C TYR A 312 6.94 -6.42 4.12
N ASN A 313 6.69 -6.15 2.83
CA ASN A 313 5.71 -6.90 2.05
C ASN A 313 6.35 -8.15 1.46
N VAL A 314 5.53 -9.19 1.32
CA VAL A 314 5.92 -10.47 0.72
C VAL A 314 5.11 -10.65 -0.56
N SER A 315 5.79 -10.77 -1.68
CA SER A 315 5.15 -11.00 -2.99
C SER A 315 5.65 -12.29 -3.63
N ARG A 316 4.72 -13.16 -4.01
CA ARG A 316 5.01 -14.39 -4.74
C ARG A 316 4.08 -14.50 -5.94
N THR A 317 4.62 -14.70 -7.13
CA THR A 317 3.78 -14.87 -8.31
C THR A 317 4.44 -15.76 -9.35
N SER A 318 3.63 -16.56 -10.01
CA SER A 318 4.00 -17.34 -11.19
C SER A 318 3.45 -16.75 -12.49
N VAL A 319 2.73 -15.64 -12.41
CA VAL A 319 2.11 -14.94 -13.54
C VAL A 319 3.21 -14.41 -14.50
N PRO A 320 3.12 -14.69 -15.81
CA PRO A 320 4.05 -14.12 -16.79
C PRO A 320 4.06 -12.59 -16.76
N LEU A 321 5.21 -12.01 -17.10
CA LEU A 321 5.45 -10.57 -17.13
C LEU A 321 5.29 -9.85 -15.78
N ALA A 322 5.06 -10.58 -14.68
CA ALA A 322 4.72 -9.96 -13.42
C ALA A 322 5.76 -8.97 -12.90
N GLU A 323 5.28 -7.87 -12.33
CA GLU A 323 6.14 -6.82 -11.76
C GLU A 323 5.96 -6.68 -10.25
N PHE A 324 7.05 -6.46 -9.51
CA PHE A 324 6.92 -6.09 -8.11
C PHE A 324 6.55 -4.61 -7.97
N VAL A 325 7.25 -3.69 -8.63
CA VAL A 325 6.91 -2.25 -8.62
C VAL A 325 6.94 -1.65 -10.01
N ILE A 326 5.87 -0.96 -10.39
CA ILE A 326 5.79 -0.14 -11.61
C ILE A 326 5.64 1.32 -11.18
N THR A 327 6.50 2.20 -11.67
CA THR A 327 6.43 3.63 -11.38
C THR A 327 6.92 4.48 -12.55
N ARG A 328 6.60 5.78 -12.53
CA ARG A 328 6.84 6.70 -13.64
C ARG A 328 7.38 8.03 -13.13
N GLY A 329 8.56 8.41 -13.62
CA GLY A 329 9.20 9.69 -13.31
C GLY A 329 8.55 10.84 -14.08
N ALA A 330 9.29 11.56 -14.92
CA ALA A 330 8.79 12.67 -15.73
C ALA A 330 7.84 12.27 -16.89
N ASP A 331 6.77 11.54 -16.59
CA ASP A 331 5.70 11.16 -17.52
C ASP A 331 4.59 12.21 -17.55
N PRO A 332 4.37 12.92 -18.67
CA PRO A 332 3.32 13.94 -18.76
C PRO A 332 1.89 13.37 -18.74
N THR A 333 1.72 12.07 -18.99
CA THR A 333 0.40 11.42 -19.11
C THR A 333 0.04 10.70 -17.82
N HIS A 334 0.98 9.92 -17.27
CA HIS A 334 0.68 8.99 -16.18
C HIS A 334 1.54 9.21 -14.93
N GLY A 335 2.35 10.26 -14.87
CA GLY A 335 3.35 10.38 -13.80
C GLY A 335 3.79 11.80 -13.49
N GLY A 336 5.00 11.86 -12.96
CA GLY A 336 5.48 12.80 -11.96
C GLY A 336 5.51 12.16 -10.57
N VAL A 337 5.76 10.85 -10.46
CA VAL A 337 5.79 10.16 -9.16
C VAL A 337 7.11 10.45 -8.46
N LEU A 338 7.05 10.95 -7.21
CA LEU A 338 8.24 11.36 -6.45
C LEU A 338 8.29 10.71 -5.06
N GLY A 339 9.49 10.54 -4.52
CA GLY A 339 9.72 10.10 -3.15
C GLY A 339 9.30 8.65 -2.86
N THR A 340 9.21 7.78 -3.87
CA THR A 340 8.88 6.36 -3.64
C THR A 340 10.07 5.66 -3.00
N VAL A 341 9.86 5.06 -1.83
CA VAL A 341 10.88 4.23 -1.15
C VAL A 341 10.33 2.83 -0.95
N VAL A 342 11.01 1.85 -1.54
CA VAL A 342 10.71 0.43 -1.45
C VAL A 342 11.81 -0.22 -0.63
N ALA A 343 11.51 -0.61 0.61
CA ALA A 343 12.51 -1.06 1.56
C ALA A 343 12.14 -2.36 2.29
N HIS A 344 13.08 -3.28 2.47
CA HIS A 344 12.86 -4.52 3.25
C HIS A 344 11.67 -5.35 2.73
N ASN A 345 11.48 -5.44 1.41
CA ASN A 345 10.48 -6.34 0.84
C ASN A 345 11.12 -7.61 0.31
N THR A 346 10.38 -8.71 0.30
CA THR A 346 10.80 -9.98 -0.33
C THR A 346 9.86 -10.30 -1.48
N ALA A 347 10.40 -10.38 -2.69
CA ALA A 347 9.64 -10.80 -3.87
C ALA A 347 10.27 -12.03 -4.54
N LYS A 348 9.46 -13.06 -4.78
CA LYS A 348 9.81 -14.22 -5.60
C LYS A 348 8.88 -14.33 -6.79
N HIS A 349 9.34 -13.89 -7.96
CA HIS A 349 8.54 -13.87 -9.19
C HIS A 349 9.12 -14.88 -10.18
N SER A 350 8.40 -15.99 -10.38
CA SER A 350 8.85 -17.11 -11.21
C SER A 350 8.23 -17.13 -12.61
N GLY A 351 7.32 -16.19 -12.90
CA GLY A 351 6.71 -16.06 -14.21
C GLY A 351 7.72 -15.64 -15.28
N ALA A 352 7.56 -16.14 -16.50
CA ALA A 352 8.43 -15.79 -17.62
C ALA A 352 8.34 -14.28 -17.92
N GLY A 353 9.49 -13.62 -18.04
CA GLY A 353 9.57 -12.18 -18.31
C GLY A 353 9.20 -11.27 -17.13
N SER A 354 9.05 -11.82 -15.92
CA SER A 354 8.87 -11.03 -14.69
C SER A 354 10.02 -10.07 -14.41
N GLN A 355 9.74 -8.99 -13.66
CA GLN A 355 10.72 -7.99 -13.25
C GLN A 355 10.47 -7.45 -11.82
N ALA A 356 11.52 -7.16 -11.03
CA ALA A 356 11.31 -6.53 -9.72
C ALA A 356 10.81 -5.09 -9.85
N PHE A 357 11.30 -4.37 -10.86
CA PHE A 357 10.87 -2.99 -11.06
C PHE A 357 10.87 -2.58 -12.52
N TRP A 358 9.95 -1.67 -12.85
CA TRP A 358 9.94 -0.90 -14.08
C TRP A 358 9.75 0.58 -13.74
N CYS A 359 10.69 1.42 -14.18
CA CYS A 359 10.68 2.86 -13.89
C CYS A 359 10.96 3.69 -15.15
N ALA A 360 9.92 4.30 -15.72
CA ALA A 360 10.01 5.25 -16.83
C ALA A 360 8.68 5.95 -17.13
N PRO A 361 8.70 6.97 -18.01
CA PRO A 361 9.87 7.73 -18.43
C PRO A 361 10.47 8.58 -17.31
N GLY A 362 11.75 8.90 -17.42
CA GLY A 362 12.44 9.88 -16.59
C GLY A 362 12.71 9.40 -15.15
N CYS A 363 13.14 8.15 -14.99
CA CYS A 363 13.53 7.63 -13.69
C CYS A 363 14.72 8.41 -13.10
N ALA A 364 14.68 8.64 -11.79
CA ALA A 364 15.72 9.31 -11.05
C ALA A 364 15.71 8.84 -9.58
N PRO A 365 16.75 9.13 -8.77
CA PRO A 365 16.82 8.70 -7.38
C PRO A 365 15.71 9.26 -6.48
N ASP A 366 15.14 10.41 -6.84
CA ASP A 366 13.99 11.02 -6.20
C ASP A 366 12.65 10.49 -6.71
N VAL A 367 12.64 9.64 -7.75
CA VAL A 367 11.44 8.91 -8.21
C VAL A 367 11.33 7.57 -7.48
N LEU A 368 12.40 6.77 -7.52
CA LEU A 368 12.44 5.43 -6.95
C LEU A 368 13.76 5.15 -6.21
N ALA A 369 13.64 4.83 -4.93
CA ALA A 369 14.72 4.30 -4.12
C ALA A 369 14.43 2.86 -3.66
N LEU A 370 15.40 1.96 -3.87
CA LEU A 370 15.32 0.54 -3.49
C LEU A 370 16.32 0.26 -2.36
N GLU A 371 15.84 -0.15 -1.19
CA GLU A 371 16.68 -0.32 0.00
C GLU A 371 16.50 -1.69 0.66
N ALA A 372 17.58 -2.47 0.79
CA ALA A 372 17.54 -3.73 1.55
C ALA A 372 16.40 -4.68 1.15
N ASN A 373 16.03 -4.73 -0.13
CA ASN A 373 15.05 -5.70 -0.62
C ASN A 373 15.71 -7.03 -0.97
N VAL A 374 14.93 -8.10 -1.03
CA VAL A 374 15.32 -9.39 -1.61
C VAL A 374 14.42 -9.67 -2.82
N PHE A 375 15.03 -9.73 -4.00
CA PHE A 375 14.35 -9.95 -5.27
C PHE A 375 14.90 -11.22 -5.94
N ASP A 376 14.09 -12.29 -5.93
CA ASP A 376 14.33 -13.52 -6.67
C ASP A 376 13.42 -13.55 -7.91
N ILE A 377 13.94 -13.11 -9.06
CA ILE A 377 13.15 -12.82 -10.26
C ILE A 377 13.68 -13.58 -11.47
N THR A 378 12.80 -14.33 -12.12
CA THR A 378 13.16 -15.22 -13.24
C THR A 378 13.42 -14.49 -14.55
N GLY A 379 12.63 -13.46 -14.88
CA GLY A 379 12.76 -12.77 -16.16
C GLY A 379 13.99 -11.87 -16.22
N ARG A 380 13.91 -10.73 -15.54
CA ARG A 380 14.97 -9.73 -15.42
C ARG A 380 14.89 -9.11 -14.03
N ILE A 381 16.00 -8.65 -13.48
CA ILE A 381 15.95 -8.02 -12.15
C ILE A 381 15.10 -6.74 -12.18
N GLY A 382 15.22 -5.92 -13.22
CA GLY A 382 14.42 -4.70 -13.36
C GLY A 382 14.98 -3.78 -14.43
N TRP A 383 14.25 -2.72 -14.75
CA TRP A 383 14.66 -1.72 -15.73
C TRP A 383 14.26 -0.32 -15.31
N ALA A 384 15.17 0.61 -15.59
CA ALA A 384 14.97 2.04 -15.44
C ALA A 384 15.69 2.77 -16.58
N ASP A 385 15.10 3.85 -17.09
CA ASP A 385 15.73 4.72 -18.11
C ASP A 385 16.65 5.79 -17.51
N GLY A 386 16.84 5.78 -16.20
CA GLY A 386 17.73 6.67 -15.47
C GLY A 386 18.25 6.03 -14.17
N PRO A 387 19.07 6.76 -13.40
CA PRO A 387 19.66 6.23 -12.17
C PRO A 387 18.60 6.04 -11.08
N LEU A 388 18.77 4.99 -10.29
CA LEU A 388 17.95 4.69 -9.10
C LEU A 388 18.62 5.22 -7.83
N GLY A 389 17.82 5.45 -6.80
CA GLY A 389 18.29 5.68 -5.44
C GLY A 389 18.33 4.39 -4.63
N GLY A 390 18.95 4.44 -3.45
CA GLY A 390 18.94 3.35 -2.48
C GLY A 390 20.25 2.55 -2.42
N ARG A 391 20.17 1.33 -1.88
CA ARG A 391 21.34 0.53 -1.44
C ARG A 391 20.96 -0.87 -0.95
N ASP A 392 21.97 -1.71 -0.78
CA ASP A 392 21.91 -2.96 -0.01
C ASP A 392 20.83 -3.96 -0.47
N ASN A 393 20.39 -3.96 -1.73
CA ASN A 393 19.44 -4.94 -2.24
C ASN A 393 20.14 -6.27 -2.55
N LEU A 394 19.42 -7.39 -2.43
CA LEU A 394 19.86 -8.70 -2.87
C LEU A 394 19.04 -9.13 -4.09
N TYR A 395 19.73 -9.43 -5.19
CA TYR A 395 19.11 -9.88 -6.43
C TYR A 395 19.50 -11.31 -6.80
N TRP A 396 18.55 -12.06 -7.35
CA TRP A 396 18.75 -13.42 -7.82
C TRP A 396 17.82 -13.78 -8.99
N GLY A 397 18.15 -14.85 -9.72
CA GLY A 397 17.28 -15.48 -10.72
C GLY A 397 17.54 -15.09 -12.17
N SER A 398 17.96 -13.85 -12.44
CA SER A 398 18.22 -13.33 -13.79
C SER A 398 19.48 -12.46 -13.86
N GLY A 399 19.94 -12.17 -15.08
CA GLY A 399 21.09 -11.30 -15.31
C GLY A 399 20.84 -9.87 -14.82
N VAL A 400 21.89 -9.19 -14.35
CA VAL A 400 21.83 -7.79 -13.94
C VAL A 400 21.93 -6.89 -15.17
N GLU A 401 20.85 -6.14 -15.44
CA GLU A 401 20.75 -5.23 -16.59
C GLU A 401 20.75 -3.74 -16.19
N HIS A 402 20.89 -3.44 -14.89
CA HIS A 402 20.96 -2.08 -14.36
C HIS A 402 22.28 -1.87 -13.60
N THR A 403 22.62 -0.61 -13.31
CA THR A 403 23.78 -0.31 -12.46
C THR A 403 23.43 -0.65 -11.02
N LEU A 404 24.15 -1.60 -10.43
CA LEU A 404 23.99 -1.96 -9.02
C LEU A 404 24.21 -0.74 -8.12
N LEU A 405 23.36 -0.60 -7.11
CA LEU A 405 23.47 0.43 -6.09
C LEU A 405 24.56 0.05 -5.06
N PRO A 406 25.06 1.02 -4.27
CA PRO A 406 26.03 0.73 -3.23
C PRO A 406 25.56 -0.39 -2.29
N GLY A 407 26.40 -1.41 -2.11
CA GLY A 407 26.12 -2.55 -1.23
C GLY A 407 25.13 -3.58 -1.79
N ASP A 408 24.60 -3.38 -3.00
CA ASP A 408 23.80 -4.41 -3.67
C ASP A 408 24.62 -5.70 -3.86
N LEU A 409 23.95 -6.84 -3.73
CA LEU A 409 24.51 -8.17 -3.89
C LEU A 409 23.73 -8.94 -4.95
N VAL A 410 24.44 -9.84 -5.64
CA VAL A 410 23.86 -10.78 -6.60
C VAL A 410 24.21 -12.18 -6.15
N ALA A 411 23.29 -12.82 -5.43
CA ALA A 411 23.51 -14.13 -4.85
C ALA A 411 22.17 -14.80 -4.50
N ASP A 412 22.16 -16.13 -4.45
CA ASP A 412 21.00 -16.90 -4.04
C ASP A 412 20.55 -16.47 -2.63
N PRO A 413 19.30 -16.04 -2.42
CA PRO A 413 18.77 -15.68 -1.12
C PRO A 413 18.66 -16.86 -0.16
N ARG A 414 18.80 -18.10 -0.64
CA ARG A 414 18.77 -19.33 0.17
C ARG A 414 17.52 -19.38 1.06
N PHE A 415 16.36 -19.19 0.44
CA PHE A 415 15.07 -19.34 1.11
C PHE A 415 14.88 -20.76 1.67
N ALA A 416 14.18 -20.88 2.79
CA ALA A 416 14.00 -22.13 3.51
C ALA A 416 13.22 -23.18 2.69
N SER A 417 12.09 -22.80 2.08
CA SER A 417 11.28 -23.71 1.24
C SER A 417 10.51 -22.95 0.15
N PRO A 418 11.20 -22.35 -0.83
CA PRO A 418 10.59 -21.45 -1.80
C PRO A 418 9.58 -22.13 -2.74
N ALA A 419 9.73 -23.43 -3.00
CA ALA A 419 8.80 -24.21 -3.83
C ALA A 419 7.39 -24.25 -3.21
N THR A 420 7.30 -24.34 -1.88
CA THR A 420 6.05 -24.37 -1.12
C THR A 420 5.58 -22.97 -0.67
N GLY A 421 6.30 -21.91 -1.09
CA GLY A 421 5.94 -20.52 -0.79
C GLY A 421 6.57 -19.96 0.49
N ASP A 422 7.42 -20.71 1.19
CA ASP A 422 8.15 -20.22 2.34
C ASP A 422 9.41 -19.45 1.90
N LEU A 423 9.37 -18.14 2.05
CA LEU A 423 10.43 -17.20 1.67
C LEU A 423 11.27 -16.73 2.86
N HIS A 424 11.20 -17.39 4.02
CA HIS A 424 12.12 -17.13 5.11
C HIS A 424 13.56 -17.44 4.70
N LEU A 425 14.51 -16.65 5.21
CA LEU A 425 15.94 -16.84 4.97
C LEU A 425 16.45 -18.06 5.72
N SER A 426 17.33 -18.86 5.13
CA SER A 426 18.14 -19.85 5.86
C SER A 426 19.35 -19.19 6.55
N ALA A 427 20.00 -19.87 7.51
CA ALA A 427 21.12 -19.31 8.29
C ALA A 427 22.33 -18.91 7.44
N GLY A 428 22.53 -19.55 6.29
CA GLY A 428 23.62 -19.21 5.39
C GLY A 428 23.24 -18.15 4.37
N SER A 429 22.07 -17.54 4.44
CA SER A 429 21.64 -16.57 3.44
C SER A 429 22.55 -15.32 3.43
N PRO A 430 22.95 -14.81 2.25
CA PRO A 430 23.65 -13.53 2.16
C PRO A 430 22.78 -12.32 2.55
N ALA A 431 21.47 -12.51 2.74
CA ALA A 431 20.56 -11.49 3.24
C ALA A 431 20.59 -11.33 4.76
N VAL A 432 21.10 -12.32 5.50
CA VAL A 432 21.17 -12.27 6.97
C VAL A 432 22.24 -11.27 7.42
N ASP A 433 21.89 -10.42 8.38
CA ASP A 433 22.74 -9.42 9.04
C ASP A 433 23.51 -8.50 8.07
N SER A 434 22.89 -8.18 6.92
CA SER A 434 23.60 -7.56 5.78
C SER A 434 23.01 -6.25 5.25
N ALA A 435 21.96 -5.72 5.89
CA ALA A 435 21.45 -4.38 5.60
C ALA A 435 22.23 -3.31 6.38
N GLY A 436 22.61 -2.21 5.72
CA GLY A 436 23.48 -1.20 6.33
C GLY A 436 22.85 -0.47 7.53
N ALA A 437 23.68 -0.13 8.52
CA ALA A 437 23.26 0.53 9.78
C ALA A 437 22.46 1.84 9.61
N LEU A 438 22.58 2.53 8.48
CA LEU A 438 21.80 3.74 8.17
C LEU A 438 20.30 3.46 8.01
N LEU A 439 19.92 2.24 7.67
CA LEU A 439 18.52 1.83 7.52
C LEU A 439 17.86 1.57 8.88
N ALA A 440 18.60 1.00 9.83
CA ALA A 440 18.13 0.78 11.21
C ALA A 440 17.77 2.10 11.93
N ALA A 441 18.44 3.21 11.59
CA ALA A 441 18.15 4.51 12.17
C ALA A 441 16.84 5.17 11.66
N ARG A 442 16.19 4.61 10.62
CA ARG A 442 14.99 5.18 9.97
C ARG A 442 13.66 4.70 10.55
N ALA A 443 13.66 3.77 11.52
CA ALA A 443 12.44 3.25 12.13
C ALA A 443 11.70 4.34 12.94
N SER A 444 10.60 4.85 12.37
CA SER A 444 9.88 6.02 12.88
C SER A 444 8.56 5.68 13.58
N SER A 445 8.00 4.51 13.28
CA SER A 445 6.76 3.97 13.87
C SER A 445 7.02 2.63 14.57
N PRO A 446 6.20 2.22 15.58
CA PRO A 446 6.24 0.86 16.12
C PRO A 446 6.12 -0.25 15.06
N THR A 447 5.41 0.02 13.97
CA THR A 447 5.26 -0.90 12.83
C THR A 447 6.53 -1.05 12.00
N ASP A 448 7.46 -0.10 12.07
CA ASP A 448 8.74 -0.15 11.36
C ASP A 448 9.81 -0.93 12.18
N ARG A 449 9.41 -1.48 13.33
CA ARG A 449 10.27 -2.21 14.27
C ARG A 449 9.92 -3.69 14.34
N VAL A 450 9.12 -4.17 13.39
CA VAL A 450 8.80 -5.58 13.23
C VAL A 450 8.97 -6.03 11.80
N ASP A 451 9.34 -7.30 11.60
CA ASP A 451 9.35 -7.96 10.28
C ASP A 451 7.93 -8.38 9.85
N ALA A 452 7.82 -9.03 8.68
CA ALA A 452 6.57 -9.56 8.14
C ALA A 452 5.85 -10.56 9.09
N ASP A 453 6.59 -11.23 9.97
CA ASP A 453 6.07 -12.14 10.99
C ASP A 453 5.71 -11.44 12.31
N GLY A 454 5.97 -10.15 12.44
CA GLY A 454 5.77 -9.39 13.66
C GLY A 454 6.90 -9.53 14.68
N ARG A 455 8.06 -10.09 14.31
CA ARG A 455 9.25 -10.23 15.17
C ARG A 455 9.96 -8.89 15.29
N ARG A 456 10.43 -8.55 16.49
CA ARG A 456 11.14 -7.28 16.75
C ARG A 456 12.48 -7.22 16.04
N LEU A 457 12.82 -6.03 15.55
CA LEU A 457 14.04 -5.71 14.81
C LEU A 457 15.05 -4.90 15.64
N PRO A 458 16.38 -5.03 15.38
CA PRO A 458 17.02 -6.11 14.61
C PRO A 458 17.16 -7.40 15.44
N ARG A 459 17.46 -8.53 14.77
CA ARG A 459 17.83 -9.80 15.41
C ARG A 459 19.21 -10.26 14.93
N ASP A 460 19.94 -10.93 15.81
CA ASP A 460 21.20 -11.61 15.46
C ASP A 460 20.84 -12.95 14.80
N GLY A 461 20.88 -12.96 13.47
CA GLY A 461 20.40 -14.07 12.63
C GLY A 461 21.46 -15.11 12.32
N ASP A 462 22.75 -14.74 12.40
CA ASP A 462 23.90 -15.63 12.15
C ASP A 462 24.57 -16.17 13.44
N GLY A 463 24.25 -15.61 14.60
CA GLY A 463 24.72 -16.05 15.91
C GLY A 463 26.08 -15.50 16.33
N ASP A 464 26.59 -14.46 15.67
CA ASP A 464 27.87 -13.82 15.98
C ASP A 464 27.81 -12.84 17.17
N ARG A 465 26.60 -12.62 17.73
CA ARG A 465 26.26 -11.70 18.83
C ARG A 465 26.16 -10.23 18.42
N VAL A 466 26.04 -9.93 17.14
CA VAL A 466 25.86 -8.59 16.58
C VAL A 466 24.58 -8.57 15.75
N ALA A 467 23.51 -7.99 16.32
CA ALA A 467 22.25 -7.85 15.57
C ALA A 467 22.36 -6.72 14.54
N VAL A 468 22.23 -7.07 13.26
CA VAL A 468 22.09 -6.17 12.12
C VAL A 468 20.72 -6.44 11.48
N LEU A 469 20.22 -5.51 10.67
CA LEU A 469 19.00 -5.79 9.93
C LEU A 469 19.29 -6.77 8.81
N ASP A 470 18.36 -7.69 8.58
CA ASP A 470 18.34 -8.53 7.39
C ASP A 470 17.85 -7.72 6.18
N ARG A 471 18.27 -8.14 4.99
CA ARG A 471 17.62 -7.71 3.74
C ARG A 471 16.33 -8.50 3.58
N GLY A 472 15.30 -7.83 3.07
CA GLY A 472 14.01 -8.41 2.78
C GLY A 472 13.02 -8.28 3.94
N ALA A 473 11.90 -8.97 3.80
CA ALA A 473 10.73 -8.83 4.66
C ALA A 473 10.81 -9.63 5.97
N PHE A 474 11.77 -10.53 6.12
CA PHE A 474 11.86 -11.45 7.25
C PHE A 474 13.19 -11.27 7.96
N GLU A 475 13.15 -11.34 9.29
CA GLU A 475 14.35 -11.47 10.09
C GLU A 475 14.48 -12.87 10.67
N ARG A 476 15.74 -13.31 10.77
CA ARG A 476 16.07 -14.64 11.23
C ARG A 476 16.12 -14.81 12.76
#